data_AF-A0A6C0B3L1-F1
#
_entry.id   AF-A0A6C0B3L1-F1
#
_cell.length_a   1.000
_cell.length_b   1.000
_cell.length_c   1.000
_cell.angle_alpha   90.00
_cell.angle_beta   90.00
_cell.angle_gamma   90.00
#
_symmetry.space_group_name_H-M   'P 1'
#
loop_
_entity.id
_entity.type
_entity.pdbx_description
1 polymer ?
#
loop_
_entity_poly.entity_id
_entity_poly.type
_entity_poly.pdbx_seq_one_letter_code
_entity_poly.pdbx_strand_id
1 'polypeptide(L)' 'MKNFHYHNTEKRMRAGKHITRKVIIKGGCGYKSVTIKGGKRNHTVKRHLNKTEIEKIRKGKFIKGLFKDCKSGNC' A
#
# COMPACT_ATOMS: atom_id res chain seq x y z
N MET A 1 -20.30 -0.21 -4.93
CA MET A 1 -18.97 -0.58 -4.39
C MET A 1 -18.92 -2.01 -3.83
N LYS A 2 -20.05 -2.65 -3.49
CA LYS A 2 -20.08 -4.06 -3.07
C LYS A 2 -19.48 -4.95 -4.17
N ASN A 3 -18.69 -5.96 -3.77
CA ASN A 3 -18.04 -6.97 -4.64
C ASN A 3 -16.84 -6.53 -5.49
N PHE A 4 -16.25 -5.35 -5.27
CA PHE A 4 -14.94 -5.07 -5.87
C PHE A 4 -13.82 -5.67 -5.02
N HIS A 5 -13.04 -6.55 -5.65
CA HIS A 5 -11.85 -7.16 -5.06
C HIS A 5 -10.62 -6.77 -5.89
N TYR A 6 -9.56 -6.36 -5.21
CA TYR A 6 -8.30 -5.99 -5.84
C TYR A 6 -7.15 -6.37 -4.92
N HIS A 7 -6.11 -6.96 -5.48
CA HIS A 7 -4.89 -7.29 -4.76
C HIS A 7 -3.69 -6.94 -5.63
N ASN A 8 -2.83 -6.06 -5.13
CA ASN A 8 -1.55 -5.76 -5.76
C ASN A 8 -0.44 -5.75 -4.72
N THR A 9 0.71 -6.29 -5.08
CA THR A 9 1.91 -6.30 -4.23
C THR A 9 3.12 -6.00 -5.11
N GLU A 10 3.77 -4.87 -4.82
CA GLU A 10 5.04 -4.45 -5.42
C GLU A 10 6.16 -4.75 -4.42
N LYS A 11 7.22 -5.42 -4.87
CA LYS A 11 8.42 -5.68 -4.08
C LYS A 11 9.62 -5.02 -4.77
N ARG A 12 10.44 -4.30 -4.03
CA ARG A 12 11.68 -3.69 -4.52
C ARG A 12 12.77 -3.74 -3.46
N MET A 13 14.02 -3.80 -3.87
CA MET A 13 15.16 -3.67 -2.97
C MET A 13 15.79 -2.28 -3.12
N ARG A 14 16.16 -1.64 -2.01
CA ARG A 14 16.90 -0.37 -2.01
C ARG A 14 17.82 -0.30 -0.81
N ALA A 15 19.12 -0.05 -1.03
CA ALA A 15 20.14 0.08 0.02
C ALA A 15 20.10 -1.08 1.04
N GLY A 16 20.07 -2.32 0.56
CA GLY A 16 20.01 -3.52 1.41
C GLY A 16 18.68 -3.75 2.14
N LYS A 17 17.67 -2.89 1.94
CA LYS A 17 16.33 -3.03 2.53
C LYS A 17 15.33 -3.53 1.50
N HIS A 18 14.56 -4.54 1.84
CA HIS A 18 13.42 -5.00 1.04
C HIS A 18 12.19 -4.16 1.37
N ILE A 19 11.66 -3.46 0.38
CA ILE A 19 10.47 -2.62 0.48
C ILE A 19 9.34 -3.35 -0.24
N THR A 20 8.28 -3.68 0.48
CA THR A 20 7.04 -4.25 -0.06
C THR A 20 5.92 -3.22 0.08
N ARG A 21 5.31 -2.84 -1.04
CA ARG A 21 4.08 -2.04 -1.07
C ARG A 21 2.92 -2.94 -1.43
N LYS A 22 1.82 -2.82 -0.70
CA LYS A 22 0.66 -3.69 -0.89
C LYS A 22 -0.62 -2.87 -0.88
N VAL A 23 -1.54 -3.21 -1.77
CA VAL A 23 -2.89 -2.65 -1.87
C VAL A 23 -3.86 -3.81 -1.89
N ILE A 24 -4.80 -3.82 -0.95
CA ILE A 24 -5.85 -4.84 -0.85
C ILE A 24 -7.20 -4.15 -0.74
N ILE A 25 -8.13 -4.51 -1.61
CA ILE A 25 -9.54 -4.12 -1.54
C ILE A 25 -10.35 -5.41 -1.55
N LYS A 26 -11.29 -5.56 -0.60
CA LYS A 26 -12.25 -6.66 -0.53
C LYS A 26 -13.61 -6.07 -0.21
N GLY A 27 -14.63 -6.41 -1.01
CA GLY A 27 -15.99 -5.92 -0.78
C GLY A 27 -16.13 -4.39 -0.84
N GLY A 28 -15.23 -3.70 -1.56
CA GLY A 28 -15.24 -2.23 -1.66
C GLY A 28 -14.59 -1.49 -0.48
N CYS A 29 -14.01 -2.19 0.50
CA CYS A 29 -13.17 -1.63 1.56
C CYS A 29 -11.74 -2.14 1.41
N GLY A 30 -10.74 -1.31 1.73
CA GLY A 30 -9.36 -1.72 1.50
C GLY A 30 -8.32 -0.96 2.30
N TYR A 31 -7.10 -1.47 2.25
CA TYR A 31 -5.93 -0.86 2.87
C TYR A 31 -4.74 -0.86 1.90
N LYS A 32 -3.86 0.11 2.15
CA LYS A 32 -2.54 0.19 1.58
C LYS A 32 -1.51 0.03 2.69
N SER A 33 -0.39 -0.61 2.40
CA SER A 33 0.68 -0.77 3.38
C SER A 33 2.05 -0.73 2.73
N VAL A 34 3.03 -0.23 3.50
CA VAL A 34 4.44 -0.29 3.16
C VAL A 34 5.14 -1.08 4.27
N THR A 35 5.82 -2.15 3.90
CA THR A 35 6.68 -2.93 4.77
C THR A 35 8.13 -2.75 4.32
N ILE A 36 9.01 -2.41 5.25
CA ILE A 36 10.46 -2.31 5.06
C ILE A 36 11.09 -3.38 5.93
N LYS A 37 11.83 -4.31 5.31
CA LYS A 37 12.61 -5.35 5.99
C LYS A 37 14.09 -5.09 5.74
N GLY A 38 14.89 -5.07 6.81
CA GLY A 38 16.35 -4.95 6.72
C GLY A 38 16.97 -5.23 8.08
N GLY A 39 17.84 -6.24 8.15
CA GLY A 39 18.41 -6.71 9.42
C GLY A 39 17.36 -7.34 10.35
N LYS A 40 17.50 -7.10 11.66
CA LYS A 40 16.72 -7.78 12.72
C LYS A 40 15.28 -7.24 12.90
N ARG A 41 14.95 -6.06 12.38
CA ARG A 41 13.64 -5.40 12.61
C ARG A 41 12.87 -5.17 11.30
N ASN A 42 11.56 -5.40 11.37
CA ASN A 42 10.63 -5.16 10.27
C ASN A 42 9.72 -3.98 10.64
N HIS A 43 9.63 -2.98 9.75
CA HIS A 43 8.73 -1.84 9.92
C HIS A 43 7.57 -1.98 8.95
N THR A 44 6.34 -1.92 9.43
CA THR A 44 5.13 -1.93 8.58
C THR A 44 4.23 -0.78 8.95
N VAL A 45 3.86 0.04 7.97
CA VAL A 45 2.84 1.07 8.11
C VAL A 45 1.67 0.71 7.22
N LYS A 46 0.46 0.68 7.80
CA LYS A 46 -0.79 0.33 7.14
C LYS A 46 -1.79 1.47 7.28
N ARG A 47 -2.46 1.84 6.19
CA ARG A 47 -3.48 2.89 6.14
C ARG A 47 -4.70 2.40 5.38
N HIS A 48 -5.88 2.87 5.76
CA HIS A 48 -7.09 2.60 4.98
C HIS A 48 -7.06 3.36 3.66
N LEU A 49 -7.66 2.75 2.64
CA LEU A 49 -7.96 3.44 1.39
C LEU A 49 -9.27 4.21 1.57
N ASN A 50 -9.26 5.48 1.20
CA ASN A 50 -10.50 6.24 1.14
C ASN A 50 -11.32 5.87 -0.11
N LYS A 51 -12.61 6.24 -0.15
CA LYS A 51 -13.51 5.91 -1.26
C LYS A 51 -12.95 6.40 -2.61
N THR A 52 -12.37 7.61 -2.64
CA THR A 52 -11.77 8.20 -3.84
C THR A 52 -10.57 7.41 -4.37
N GLU A 53 -9.69 6.92 -3.48
CA GLU A 53 -8.56 6.06 -3.84
C GLU A 53 -9.05 4.73 -4.41
N ILE A 54 -10.06 4.11 -3.78
CA ILE A 54 -10.67 2.86 -4.25
C ILE A 54 -11.29 3.04 -5.64
N GLU A 55 -11.98 4.14 -5.89
CA GLU A 55 -12.55 4.43 -7.21
C GLU A 55 -11.50 4.66 -8.29
N LYS A 56 -10.40 5.34 -7.96
CA LYS A 56 -9.28 5.53 -8.89
C LYS A 56 -8.62 4.19 -9.22
N ILE A 57 -8.39 3.32 -8.23
CA ILE A 57 -7.87 1.95 -8.43
C ILE A 57 -8.81 1.15 -9.35
N ARG A 58 -10.13 1.19 -9.09
CA ARG A 58 -11.13 0.49 -9.90
C ARG A 58 -11.11 0.95 -11.36
N LYS A 59 -10.90 2.25 -11.60
CA LYS A 59 -10.80 2.83 -12.95
C LYS A 59 -9.43 2.62 -13.61
N GLY A 60 -8.50 1.90 -12.97
CA GLY A 60 -7.13 1.73 -13.46
C GLY A 60 -6.32 3.04 -13.50
N LYS A 61 -6.74 4.06 -12.76
CA LYS A 61 -6.09 5.38 -12.78
C LYS A 61 -4.89 5.41 -11.85
N PHE A 62 -3.83 6.07 -12.31
CA PHE A 62 -2.66 6.35 -11.49
C PHE A 62 -3.02 7.23 -10.28
N ILE A 63 -2.50 6.87 -9.10
CA ILE A 63 -2.66 7.64 -7.87
C ILE A 63 -1.30 8.12 -7.40
N LYS A 64 -0.97 9.37 -7.74
CA LYS A 64 0.28 9.99 -7.30
C LYS A 64 0.33 10.03 -5.78
N GLY A 65 1.41 9.51 -5.21
CA GLY A 65 1.64 9.54 -3.77
C GLY A 65 0.70 8.67 -2.95
N LEU A 66 0.15 7.59 -3.53
CA LEU A 66 -0.74 6.64 -2.81
C LEU A 66 -0.19 6.24 -1.43
N PHE A 67 1.12 6.04 -1.30
CA PHE A 67 1.78 5.63 -0.06
C PHE A 67 2.46 6.77 0.71
N LYS A 68 2.22 8.05 0.37
CA LYS A 68 2.92 9.21 0.96
C LYS A 68 2.64 9.38 2.46
N ASP A 69 1.48 8.92 2.91
CA ASP A 69 0.99 8.87 4.29
C ASP A 69 1.40 7.57 5.04
N CYS A 70 2.00 6.62 4.32
CA CYS A 70 2.54 5.38 4.87
C CYS A 70 4.02 5.54 5.24
N LYS A 71 4.37 6.68 5.85
CA LYS A 71 5.72 6.92 6.36
C LYS A 71 5.86 6.28 7.74
N SER A 72 6.91 5.47 7.90
CA SER A 72 7.44 5.17 9.23
C SER A 72 8.01 6.49 9.74
N GLY A 73 7.59 6.93 10.93
CA GLY A 73 8.27 8.03 11.61
C GLY A 73 9.78 7.75 11.61
N ASN A 74 10.55 8.72 11.14
CA ASN A 74 12.01 8.79 11.11
C ASN A 74 12.74 7.49 10.71
N CYS A 75 13.15 7.43 9.43
CA CYS A 75 14.44 6.88 9.06
C CYS A 75 15.27 8.01 8.47
#